data_AF-A0A225AL14-F1
#
_entry.id   AF-A0A225AL14-F1
#
_cell.length_a   1.000
_cell.length_b   1.000
_cell.length_c   1.000
_cell.angle_alpha   90.00
_cell.angle_beta   90.00
_cell.angle_gamma   90.00
#
_symmetry.space_group_name_H-M   'P 1'
#
loop_
_entity.id
_entity.type
_entity.pdbx_description
1 polymer ?
#
loop_
_entity_poly.entity_id
_entity_poly.type
_entity_poly.pdbx_seq_one_letter_code
_entity_poly.pdbx_strand_id
1 'polypeptide(L)'
;MSLQNVWHLRRVADTASKACTVCYKPSTSVLITPDNKLRHYQSTNNTKDFFYVCPIHLKDRGFCSPIVDEEQDAKMKRDEELAREIENVKREYEEKQKKRKEKEKEKGKEEEDKEKGKPEDSDKNAEKEKTQKINELRKAAESKQDDGSPRIFALHKNFYQMRINRIRNNELAKRNAERLRDPTSLPSVPKGDL
;
A
#
# COMPACT_ATOMS: atom_id res chain seq x y z
N MET A 1 -6.60 26.60 -10.61
CA MET A 1 -5.70 25.49 -10.25
C MET A 1 -6.47 24.19 -10.37
N SER A 2 -6.03 23.27 -11.22
CA SER A 2 -6.55 21.90 -11.26
C SER A 2 -5.71 21.04 -10.32
N LEU A 3 -6.24 20.73 -9.14
CA LEU A 3 -5.64 19.69 -8.30
C LEU A 3 -5.78 18.36 -9.06
N GLN A 4 -4.83 17.44 -8.93
CA GLN A 4 -5.01 16.07 -9.40
C GLN A 4 -5.61 15.24 -8.27
N ASN A 5 -6.55 14.34 -8.58
CA ASN A 5 -7.15 13.45 -7.58
C ASN A 5 -6.29 12.21 -7.33
N VAL A 6 -5.01 12.42 -7.03
CA VAL A 6 -4.02 11.37 -6.79
C VAL A 6 -3.40 11.60 -5.42
N TRP A 7 -3.51 10.62 -4.55
CA TRP A 7 -3.14 10.73 -3.13
C TRP A 7 -2.24 9.58 -2.71
N HIS A 8 -1.05 9.91 -2.22
CA HIS A 8 -0.08 8.96 -1.75
C HIS A 8 -0.22 8.76 -0.24
N LEU A 9 -0.33 7.51 0.18
CA LEU A 9 -0.31 7.13 1.58
C LEU A 9 1.13 7.16 2.11
N ARG A 10 1.31 7.88 3.21
CA ARG A 10 2.51 7.83 4.05
C ARG A 10 2.12 7.60 5.50
N ARG A 11 3.04 7.00 6.26
CA ARG A 11 2.93 6.90 7.72
C ARG A 11 3.91 7.86 8.36
N VAL A 12 3.48 8.45 9.47
CA VAL A 12 4.28 9.35 10.32
C VAL A 12 4.49 8.65 11.67
N ALA A 13 5.48 9.08 12.45
CA ALA A 13 5.69 8.59 13.81
C ALA A 13 4.45 8.82 14.70
N ASP A 14 4.24 7.95 15.69
CA ASP A 14 3.10 8.02 16.61
C ASP A 14 3.03 9.34 17.40
N THR A 15 4.18 9.94 17.69
CA THR A 15 4.31 11.24 18.38
C THR A 15 3.76 12.42 17.58
N ALA A 16 3.67 12.28 16.25
CA ALA A 16 3.11 13.28 15.35
C ALA A 16 1.73 12.87 14.81
N SER A 17 1.06 11.93 15.48
CA SER A 17 -0.30 11.54 15.15
C SER A 17 -1.26 12.73 15.25
N LYS A 18 -2.17 12.83 14.30
CA LYS A 18 -3.24 13.85 14.30
C LYS A 18 -4.59 13.19 14.07
N ALA A 19 -5.64 13.94 14.41
CA ALA A 19 -7.02 13.49 14.27
C ALA A 19 -7.36 13.16 12.80
N CYS A 20 -7.96 12.00 12.58
CA CYS A 20 -8.52 11.59 11.30
C CYS A 20 -9.61 12.58 10.85
N THR A 21 -9.64 12.96 9.58
CA THR A 21 -10.65 13.90 9.07
C THR A 21 -12.07 13.37 9.05
N VAL A 22 -12.27 12.06 9.23
CA VAL A 22 -13.59 11.42 9.18
C VAL A 22 -14.14 11.18 10.58
N CYS A 23 -13.36 10.51 11.45
CA CYS A 23 -13.80 10.16 12.81
C CYS A 23 -13.08 10.87 13.95
N TYR A 24 -12.13 11.76 13.64
CA TYR A 24 -11.32 12.50 14.61
C TYR A 24 -10.48 11.67 15.60
N LYS A 25 -10.45 10.34 15.44
CA LYS A 25 -9.53 9.47 16.17
C LYS A 25 -8.07 9.74 15.76
N PRO A 26 -7.10 9.65 16.68
CA PRO A 26 -5.69 9.85 16.36
C PRO A 26 -5.26 8.81 15.30
N SER A 27 -4.55 9.28 14.28
CA SER A 27 -4.02 8.46 13.21
C SER A 27 -2.60 8.88 12.85
N THR A 28 -1.80 7.92 12.41
CA THR A 28 -0.46 8.12 11.85
C THR A 28 -0.43 8.05 10.32
N SER A 29 -1.53 7.65 9.70
CA SER A 29 -1.66 7.54 8.25
C SER A 29 -2.08 8.88 7.64
N VAL A 30 -1.32 9.32 6.63
CA VAL A 30 -1.45 10.62 5.96
C VAL A 30 -1.56 10.43 4.45
N LEU A 31 -2.57 11.06 3.84
CA LEU A 31 -2.72 11.17 2.40
C LEU A 31 -2.14 12.50 1.91
N ILE A 32 -1.28 12.44 0.89
CA ILE A 32 -0.50 13.58 0.38
C ILE A 32 -0.54 13.60 -1.15
N THR A 33 -0.74 14.77 -1.76
CA THR A 33 -0.67 14.90 -3.23
C THR A 33 0.77 14.74 -3.76
N PRO A 34 0.97 14.18 -4.97
CA PRO A 34 2.30 13.96 -5.57
C PRO A 34 3.09 15.25 -5.81
N ASP A 35 2.39 16.38 -6.03
CA ASP A 35 2.97 17.71 -6.23
C ASP A 35 3.81 18.23 -5.04
N ASN A 36 3.88 17.47 -3.95
CA ASN A 36 4.80 17.73 -2.86
C ASN A 36 6.28 17.45 -3.23
N LYS A 37 6.57 16.63 -4.26
CA LYS A 37 7.93 16.11 -4.53
C LYS A 37 8.79 16.94 -5.50
N LEU A 38 8.25 17.93 -6.22
CA LEU A 38 9.03 18.74 -7.16
C LEU A 38 8.72 20.22 -6.99
N ARG A 39 9.43 20.87 -6.07
CA ARG A 39 9.80 22.29 -6.21
C ARG A 39 10.89 22.60 -5.21
N HIS A 40 11.95 23.21 -5.73
CA HIS A 40 12.99 23.90 -4.99
C HIS A 40 12.46 24.55 -3.71
N TYR A 41 13.28 24.49 -2.66
CA TYR A 41 13.15 25.04 -1.31
C TYR A 41 12.64 26.50 -1.21
N GLN A 42 12.39 27.19 -2.32
CA GLN A 42 12.20 28.63 -2.41
C GLN A 42 10.96 29.05 -3.24
N SER A 43 9.84 28.33 -3.09
CA SER A 43 8.53 28.76 -3.63
C SER A 43 7.48 28.66 -2.53
N THR A 44 7.24 29.76 -1.83
CA THR A 44 6.35 29.91 -0.66
C THR A 44 4.86 29.77 -0.96
N ASN A 45 4.46 29.57 -2.22
CA ASN A 45 3.06 29.48 -2.64
C ASN A 45 2.73 28.19 -3.42
N ASN A 46 3.02 27.03 -2.84
CA ASN A 46 2.33 25.79 -3.23
C ASN A 46 1.54 25.30 -2.02
N THR A 47 0.22 25.52 -2.02
CA THR A 47 -0.73 25.06 -1.01
C THR A 47 -0.84 23.53 -1.07
N LYS A 48 0.22 22.85 -0.61
CA LYS A 48 0.35 21.39 -0.54
C LYS A 48 -0.74 20.84 0.37
N ASP A 49 -1.70 20.16 -0.23
CA ASP A 49 -2.82 19.60 0.52
C ASP A 49 -2.44 18.22 1.10
N PHE A 50 -2.60 18.08 2.42
CA PHE A 50 -2.40 16.82 3.12
C PHE A 50 -3.41 16.69 4.25
N PHE A 51 -3.74 15.46 4.63
CA PHE A 51 -4.63 15.20 5.74
C PHE A 51 -4.47 13.79 6.30
N TYR A 52 -4.91 13.63 7.55
CA TYR A 52 -4.81 12.37 8.29
C TYR A 52 -6.07 11.54 8.12
N VAL A 53 -5.89 10.24 7.90
CA VAL A 53 -6.97 9.27 7.73
C VAL A 53 -6.61 8.04 8.53
N CYS A 54 -7.52 7.47 9.31
CA CYS A 54 -7.23 6.21 10.01
C CYS A 54 -7.40 5.01 9.06
N PRO A 55 -6.71 3.89 9.30
CA PRO A 55 -6.74 2.72 8.41
C PRO A 55 -8.15 2.11 8.26
N ILE A 56 -9.06 2.38 9.20
CA ILE A 56 -10.47 1.97 9.11
C ILE A 56 -11.14 2.73 7.94
N HIS A 57 -11.08 4.06 7.93
CA HIS A 57 -11.69 4.87 6.86
C HIS A 57 -10.96 4.78 5.53
N LEU A 58 -9.70 4.35 5.51
CA LEU A 58 -8.98 4.07 4.26
C LEU A 58 -9.57 2.85 3.52
N LYS A 59 -10.20 1.91 4.24
CA LYS A 59 -10.85 0.73 3.68
C LYS A 59 -12.32 0.98 3.29
N ASP A 60 -12.85 2.16 3.60
CA ASP A 60 -14.25 2.49 3.33
C ASP A 60 -14.49 2.73 1.84
N ARG A 61 -15.43 1.97 1.27
CA ARG A 61 -15.79 2.03 -0.16
C ARG A 61 -16.21 3.42 -0.64
N GLY A 62 -16.80 4.23 0.24
CA GLY A 62 -17.29 5.57 -0.09
C GLY A 62 -16.24 6.68 0.02
N PHE A 63 -15.06 6.39 0.58
CA PHE A 63 -14.07 7.40 0.93
C PHE A 63 -12.99 7.55 -0.15
N CYS A 64 -12.25 6.47 -0.40
CA CYS A 64 -11.19 6.43 -1.40
C CYS A 64 -11.16 5.08 -2.11
N SER A 65 -10.92 5.11 -3.41
CA SER A 65 -10.61 3.92 -4.20
C SER A 65 -9.10 3.86 -4.41
N PRO A 66 -8.46 2.70 -4.28
CA PRO A 66 -7.08 2.56 -4.71
C PRO A 66 -6.99 2.91 -6.20
N ILE A 67 -6.04 3.77 -6.57
CA ILE A 67 -5.72 3.98 -7.99
C ILE A 67 -4.87 2.78 -8.37
N VAL A 68 -5.55 1.76 -8.85
CA VAL A 68 -4.92 0.60 -9.46
C VAL A 68 -4.45 1.06 -10.84
N ASP A 69 -3.28 1.67 -10.89
CA ASP A 69 -2.50 1.69 -12.13
C ASP A 69 -2.16 0.22 -12.47
N GLU A 70 -2.19 -0.13 -13.75
CA GLU A 70 -2.00 -1.47 -14.34
C GLU A 70 -0.82 -2.28 -13.74
N GLU A 71 0.15 -1.60 -13.13
CA GLU A 71 1.29 -2.17 -12.42
C GLU A 71 0.94 -2.91 -11.11
N GLN A 72 -0.12 -2.52 -10.40
CA GLN A 72 -0.56 -3.20 -9.17
C GLN A 72 -1.34 -4.47 -9.50
N ASP A 73 -2.18 -4.46 -10.53
CA ASP A 73 -2.79 -5.68 -11.07
C ASP A 73 -1.72 -6.62 -11.64
N ALA A 74 -0.70 -6.08 -12.31
CA ALA A 74 0.44 -6.87 -12.77
C ALA A 74 1.31 -7.41 -11.63
N LYS A 75 1.31 -6.78 -10.45
CA LYS A 75 1.94 -7.34 -9.25
C LYS A 75 1.08 -8.41 -8.60
N MET A 76 -0.21 -8.14 -8.40
CA MET A 76 -1.15 -9.10 -7.82
C MET A 76 -1.23 -10.39 -8.67
N LYS A 77 -1.27 -10.27 -10.01
CA LYS A 77 -1.21 -11.43 -10.92
C LYS A 77 0.10 -12.19 -10.80
N ARG A 78 1.24 -11.50 -10.72
CA ARG A 78 2.55 -12.15 -10.51
C ARG A 78 2.64 -12.84 -9.15
N ASP A 79 2.10 -12.24 -8.10
CA ASP A 79 2.11 -12.83 -6.76
C ASP A 79 1.18 -14.05 -6.68
N GLU A 80 0.05 -14.01 -7.39
CA GLU A 80 -0.88 -15.15 -7.52
C GLU A 80 -0.32 -16.28 -8.40
N GLU A 81 0.44 -15.96 -9.45
CA GLU A 81 1.18 -16.93 -10.26
C GLU A 81 2.29 -17.61 -9.44
N LEU A 82 3.09 -16.83 -8.70
CA LEU A 82 4.12 -17.35 -7.80
C LEU A 82 3.51 -18.23 -6.70
N ALA A 83 2.35 -17.88 -6.14
CA ALA A 83 1.66 -18.69 -5.15
C ALA A 83 1.20 -20.04 -5.73
N ARG A 84 0.67 -20.05 -6.96
CA ARG A 84 0.27 -21.28 -7.67
C ARG A 84 1.46 -22.17 -8.01
N GLU A 85 2.60 -21.59 -8.39
CA GLU A 85 3.83 -22.34 -8.62
C GLU A 85 4.32 -23.00 -7.32
N ILE A 86 4.30 -22.27 -6.20
CA ILE A 86 4.66 -22.81 -4.89
C ILE A 86 3.73 -23.96 -4.49
N GLU A 87 2.43 -23.86 -4.74
CA GLU A 87 1.46 -24.92 -4.45
C GLU A 87 1.68 -26.17 -5.32
N ASN A 88 1.91 -25.99 -6.62
CA ASN A 88 2.22 -27.08 -7.54
C ASN A 88 3.50 -27.83 -7.13
N VAL A 89 4.57 -27.11 -6.80
CA VAL A 89 5.83 -27.70 -6.31
C VAL A 89 5.62 -28.45 -5.00
N LYS A 90 4.74 -27.95 -4.11
CA LYS A 90 4.40 -28.67 -2.88
C LYS A 90 3.69 -29.98 -3.17
N ARG A 91 2.66 -29.97 -4.02
CA ARG A 91 1.84 -31.11 -4.42
C ARG A 91 2.65 -32.19 -5.15
N GLU A 92 3.45 -31.80 -6.14
CA GLU A 92 4.27 -32.76 -6.91
C GLU A 92 5.25 -33.53 -6.03
N TYR A 93 5.84 -32.86 -5.04
CA TYR A 93 6.74 -33.51 -4.11
C TYR A 93 6.00 -34.43 -3.13
N GLU A 94 4.81 -34.03 -2.64
CA GLU A 94 4.01 -34.89 -1.78
C GLU A 94 3.55 -36.16 -2.50
N GLU A 95 3.17 -36.07 -3.77
CA GLU A 95 2.85 -37.23 -4.60
C GLU A 95 4.08 -38.11 -4.89
N LYS A 96 5.24 -37.52 -5.21
CA LYS A 96 6.49 -38.27 -5.39
C LYS A 96 6.91 -39.00 -4.11
N GLN A 97 6.73 -38.37 -2.96
CA GLN A 97 7.00 -38.96 -1.65
C GLN A 97 6.05 -40.12 -1.33
N LYS A 98 4.75 -39.97 -1.57
CA LYS A 98 3.77 -41.05 -1.39
C LYS A 98 4.05 -42.24 -2.30
N LYS A 99 4.32 -42.00 -3.59
CA LYS A 99 4.70 -43.05 -4.56
C LYS A 99 6.00 -43.76 -4.19
N ARG A 100 6.98 -43.05 -3.60
CA ARG A 100 8.21 -43.67 -3.07
C ARG A 100 7.91 -44.60 -1.89
N LYS A 101 7.13 -44.11 -0.91
CA LYS A 101 6.74 -44.88 0.29
C LYS A 101 5.84 -46.09 -0.03
N GLU A 102 4.97 -45.98 -1.04
CA GLU A 102 4.15 -47.10 -1.52
C GLU A 102 5.00 -48.17 -2.21
N LYS A 103 5.94 -47.77 -3.08
CA LYS A 103 6.88 -48.70 -3.73
C LYS A 103 7.83 -49.40 -2.74
N GLU A 104 8.20 -48.74 -1.65
CA GLU A 104 8.99 -49.37 -0.57
C GLU A 104 8.15 -50.36 0.25
N LYS A 105 6.86 -50.07 0.49
CA LYS A 105 5.95 -50.99 1.19
C LYS A 105 5.58 -52.22 0.37
N GLU A 106 5.51 -52.11 -0.96
CA GLU A 106 5.31 -53.27 -1.84
C GLU A 106 6.56 -54.15 -1.95
N LYS A 107 7.77 -53.56 -2.04
CA LYS A 107 9.02 -54.32 -2.09
C LYS A 107 9.41 -55.00 -0.77
N GLY A 108 8.95 -54.47 0.36
CA GLY A 108 9.20 -55.08 1.69
C GLY A 108 8.39 -56.34 2.01
N LYS A 109 7.55 -56.83 1.08
CA LYS A 109 6.78 -58.08 1.26
C LYS A 109 7.35 -59.29 0.51
N GLU A 110 8.40 -59.14 -0.30
CA GLU A 110 8.93 -60.25 -1.12
C GLU A 110 10.39 -60.65 -0.85
N GLU A 111 11.21 -59.90 -0.10
CA GLU A 111 12.59 -60.34 0.20
C GLU A 111 12.93 -60.13 1.67
N GLU A 112 12.81 -61.21 2.42
CA GLU A 112 13.60 -61.45 3.62
C GLU A 112 15.02 -61.84 3.15
N ASP A 113 16.00 -61.00 3.51
CA ASP A 113 17.45 -61.23 3.49
C ASP A 113 18.28 -60.36 2.49
N LYS A 114 19.21 -59.63 3.13
CA LYS A 114 20.36 -58.83 2.64
C LYS A 114 20.25 -57.33 2.31
N GLU A 115 21.18 -56.64 2.99
CA GLU A 115 21.72 -55.29 2.80
C GLU A 115 20.94 -54.07 3.30
N LYS A 116 21.12 -53.85 4.62
CA LYS A 116 21.10 -52.55 5.28
C LYS A 116 22.06 -51.57 4.56
N GLY A 117 21.49 -50.54 3.94
CA GLY A 117 22.13 -49.22 3.88
C GLY A 117 21.99 -48.51 2.54
N LYS A 118 20.92 -47.70 2.39
CA LYS A 118 20.93 -46.41 1.63
C LYS A 118 19.60 -45.63 1.45
N PRO A 119 18.41 -45.94 2.03
CA PRO A 119 17.22 -45.15 1.70
C PRO A 119 17.13 -43.79 2.44
N GLU A 120 17.63 -43.71 3.68
CA GLU A 120 17.44 -42.52 4.54
C GLU A 120 18.16 -41.25 4.06
N ASP A 121 19.32 -41.40 3.41
CA ASP A 121 20.14 -40.26 2.98
C ASP A 121 19.57 -39.57 1.72
N SER A 122 18.92 -40.34 0.83
CA SER A 122 18.30 -39.78 -0.38
C SER A 122 17.05 -38.95 -0.07
N ASP A 123 16.27 -39.35 0.94
CA ASP A 123 15.03 -38.68 1.30
C ASP A 123 15.31 -37.40 2.11
N LYS A 124 16.29 -37.45 3.02
CA LYS A 124 16.79 -36.26 3.72
C LYS A 124 17.38 -35.22 2.76
N ASN A 125 18.03 -35.66 1.67
CA ASN A 125 18.60 -34.73 0.68
C ASN A 125 17.52 -34.09 -0.19
N ALA A 126 16.49 -34.85 -0.61
CA ALA A 126 15.34 -34.32 -1.35
C ALA A 126 14.50 -33.32 -0.52
N GLU A 127 14.37 -33.55 0.78
CA GLU A 127 13.65 -32.67 1.70
C GLU A 127 14.41 -31.36 1.95
N LYS A 128 15.74 -31.44 2.04
CA LYS A 128 16.63 -30.25 2.07
C LYS A 128 16.55 -29.45 0.78
N GLU A 129 16.53 -30.11 -0.38
CA GLU A 129 16.43 -29.43 -1.68
C GLU A 129 15.06 -28.73 -1.86
N LYS A 130 13.97 -29.36 -1.41
CA LYS A 130 12.62 -28.74 -1.45
C LYS A 130 12.50 -27.57 -0.48
N THR A 131 13.05 -27.70 0.74
CA THR A 131 13.05 -26.62 1.72
C THR A 131 13.95 -25.46 1.29
N GLN A 132 15.07 -25.72 0.63
CA GLN A 132 15.91 -24.71 0.01
C GLN A 132 15.18 -23.99 -1.12
N LYS A 133 14.55 -24.72 -2.07
CA LYS A 133 13.75 -24.11 -3.15
C LYS A 133 12.57 -23.29 -2.63
N ILE A 134 11.87 -23.77 -1.61
CA ILE A 134 10.77 -23.02 -0.96
C ILE A 134 11.33 -21.78 -0.24
N ASN A 135 12.48 -21.87 0.42
CA ASN A 135 13.11 -20.74 1.09
C ASN A 135 13.67 -19.71 0.10
N GLU A 136 14.16 -20.13 -1.07
CA GLU A 136 14.58 -19.25 -2.15
C GLU A 136 13.38 -18.52 -2.76
N LEU A 137 12.28 -19.23 -3.03
CA LEU A 137 11.02 -18.63 -3.50
C LEU A 137 10.39 -17.70 -2.45
N ARG A 138 10.48 -18.05 -1.16
CA ARG A 138 10.04 -17.18 -0.05
C ARG A 138 10.92 -15.95 0.12
N LYS A 139 12.25 -16.07 0.01
CA LYS A 139 13.17 -14.93 0.04
C LYS A 139 12.96 -13.98 -1.14
N ALA A 140 12.62 -14.51 -2.32
CA ALA A 140 12.22 -13.71 -3.47
C ALA A 140 10.93 -12.91 -3.18
N ALA A 141 9.96 -13.50 -2.47
CA ALA A 141 8.73 -12.84 -2.03
C ALA A 141 8.93 -11.85 -0.85
N GLU A 142 9.81 -12.15 0.10
CA GLU A 142 10.06 -11.34 1.30
C GLU A 142 10.87 -10.06 1.02
N SER A 143 11.56 -9.98 -0.13
CA SER A 143 12.29 -8.76 -0.54
C SER A 143 11.39 -7.53 -0.82
N LYS A 144 10.06 -7.66 -0.68
CA LYS A 144 9.08 -6.58 -0.85
C LYS A 144 8.01 -6.59 0.24
N GLN A 145 8.41 -6.54 1.51
CA GLN A 145 7.49 -6.19 2.60
C GLN A 145 7.04 -4.70 2.49
N ASP A 146 6.16 -4.42 1.53
CA ASP A 146 5.12 -3.40 1.69
C ASP A 146 3.85 -4.18 2.01
N ASP A 147 2.97 -3.67 2.88
CA ASP A 147 1.83 -4.38 3.51
C ASP A 147 0.73 -4.86 2.52
N GLY A 148 1.03 -5.03 1.22
CA GLY A 148 0.08 -5.35 0.14
C GLY A 148 -0.99 -4.27 -0.09
N SER A 149 -1.07 -3.27 0.79
CA SER A 149 -2.05 -2.20 0.72
C SER A 149 -1.65 -1.21 -0.36
N PRO A 150 -2.57 -0.83 -1.28
CA PRO A 150 -2.30 0.17 -2.28
C PRO A 150 -1.73 1.45 -1.65
N ARG A 151 -0.64 1.96 -2.21
CA ARG A 151 0.03 3.16 -1.68
C ARG A 151 -0.48 4.45 -2.30
N ILE A 152 -1.32 4.34 -3.32
CA ILE A 152 -1.88 5.44 -4.12
C ILE A 152 -3.40 5.27 -4.17
N PHE A 153 -4.11 6.36 -3.91
CA PHE A 153 -5.56 6.42 -3.79
C PHE A 153 -6.14 7.60 -4.56
N ALA A 154 -7.37 7.44 -5.05
CA ALA A 154 -8.23 8.50 -5.57
C ALA A 154 -9.33 8.72 -4.54
N LEU A 155 -9.62 9.99 -4.23
CA LEU A 155 -10.76 10.31 -3.39
C LEU A 155 -12.05 10.20 -4.19
N HIS A 156 -13.12 9.78 -3.54
CA HIS A 156 -14.44 9.84 -4.15
C HIS A 156 -14.87 11.30 -4.38
N LYS A 157 -15.76 11.53 -5.36
CA LYS A 157 -16.14 12.87 -5.86
C LYS A 157 -16.44 13.89 -4.77
N ASN A 158 -17.23 13.51 -3.76
CA ASN A 158 -17.64 14.40 -2.68
C ASN A 158 -16.44 14.83 -1.81
N PHE A 159 -15.60 13.88 -1.40
CA PHE A 159 -14.40 14.17 -0.61
C PHE A 159 -13.41 15.01 -1.40
N TYR A 160 -13.21 14.69 -2.68
CA TYR A 160 -12.35 15.45 -3.56
C TYR A 160 -12.83 16.91 -3.72
N GLN A 161 -14.13 17.12 -3.92
CA GLN A 161 -14.72 18.47 -3.97
C GLN A 161 -14.57 19.22 -2.65
N MET A 162 -14.76 18.56 -1.50
CA MET A 162 -14.51 19.15 -0.19
C MET A 162 -13.06 19.63 -0.03
N ARG A 163 -12.09 18.87 -0.55
CA ARG A 163 -10.67 19.29 -0.55
C ARG A 163 -10.45 20.52 -1.42
N ILE A 164 -10.97 20.53 -2.65
CA ILE A 164 -10.87 21.69 -3.55
C ILE A 164 -11.49 22.93 -2.88
N ASN A 165 -12.67 22.79 -2.30
CA ASN A 165 -13.36 23.89 -1.62
C ASN A 165 -12.55 24.39 -0.41
N ARG A 166 -11.95 23.49 0.37
CA ARG A 166 -11.08 23.85 1.49
C ARG A 166 -9.87 24.67 1.02
N ILE A 167 -9.21 24.25 -0.06
CA ILE A 167 -8.07 24.98 -0.63
C ILE A 167 -8.51 26.37 -1.10
N ARG A 168 -9.61 26.45 -1.87
CA ARG A 168 -10.16 27.71 -2.37
C ARG A 168 -10.55 28.65 -1.22
N ASN A 169 -11.20 28.13 -0.19
CA ASN A 169 -11.61 28.91 0.97
C ASN A 169 -10.40 29.42 1.76
N ASN A 170 -9.35 28.61 1.90
CA ASN A 170 -8.11 29.04 2.53
C ASN A 170 -7.40 30.15 1.72
N GLU A 171 -7.37 30.05 0.40
CA GLU A 171 -6.81 31.08 -0.48
C GLU A 171 -7.61 32.38 -0.41
N LEU A 172 -8.94 32.29 -0.42
CA LEU A 172 -9.83 33.44 -0.25
C LEU A 172 -9.65 34.09 1.13
N ALA A 173 -9.57 33.30 2.19
CA ALA A 173 -9.34 33.79 3.54
C ALA A 173 -7.98 34.51 3.66
N LYS A 174 -6.92 33.96 3.05
CA LYS A 174 -5.61 34.63 2.99
C LYS A 174 -5.69 35.96 2.25
N ARG A 175 -6.28 35.99 1.05
CA ARG A 175 -6.45 37.23 0.27
C ARG A 175 -7.30 38.26 1.02
N ASN A 176 -8.34 37.83 1.71
CA ASN A 176 -9.17 38.73 2.51
C ASN A 176 -8.40 39.26 3.73
N ALA A 177 -7.58 38.43 4.39
CA ALA A 177 -6.72 38.87 5.49
C ALA A 177 -5.66 39.88 5.01
N GLU A 178 -5.10 39.70 3.81
CA GLU A 178 -4.19 40.67 3.19
C GLU A 178 -4.89 42.00 2.91
N ARG A 179 -6.10 41.98 2.30
CA ARG A 179 -6.90 43.20 2.09
C ARG A 179 -7.25 43.93 3.38
N LEU A 180 -7.55 43.20 4.46
CA LEU A 180 -7.84 43.81 5.76
C LEU A 180 -6.60 44.41 6.43
N ARG A 181 -5.39 43.98 6.06
CA ARG A 181 -4.14 44.61 6.51
C ARG A 181 -3.87 45.93 5.81
N ASP A 182 -4.37 46.10 4.58
CA ASP A 182 -4.22 47.33 3.82
C ASP A 182 -5.35 48.33 4.16
N PRO A 183 -5.08 49.41 4.91
CA PRO A 183 -6.11 50.37 5.35
C PRO A 183 -6.77 51.12 4.19
N THR A 184 -6.15 51.13 3.00
CA THR A 184 -6.68 51.72 1.76
C THR A 184 -7.67 50.82 1.03
N SER A 185 -7.74 49.53 1.36
CA SER A 185 -8.67 48.57 0.75
C SER A 185 -10.06 48.58 1.40
N LEU A 186 -10.25 49.33 2.49
CA LEU A 186 -11.54 49.49 3.14
C LEU A 186 -12.37 50.53 2.39
N PRO A 187 -13.67 50.26 2.13
CA PRO A 187 -14.54 51.24 1.50
C PRO A 187 -14.61 52.50 2.38
N SER A 188 -14.33 53.66 1.78
CA SER A 188 -14.50 54.94 2.45
C SER A 188 -15.97 55.33 2.49
N VAL A 189 -16.37 56.03 3.55
CA VAL A 189 -17.75 56.54 3.69
C VAL A 189 -18.00 57.56 2.57
N PRO A 190 -19.10 57.42 1.80
CA PRO A 190 -19.46 58.39 0.78
C PRO A 190 -19.60 59.79 1.39
N LYS A 191 -18.81 60.75 0.91
CA LYS A 191 -19.01 62.16 1.24
C LYS A 191 -20.14 62.66 0.36
N GLY A 192 -21.35 62.69 0.91
CA GLY A 192 -22.49 63.31 0.26
C GLY A 192 -22.30 64.83 0.27
N ASP A 193 -21.92 65.40 -0.88
CA ASP A 193 -22.18 66.81 -1.14
C ASP A 193 -23.66 66.88 -1.57
N LEU A 194 -24.49 67.41 -0.66
CA LEU A 194 -25.82 67.94 -0.94
C LEU A 194 -25.68 69.32 -1.59
#